data_AF-A0AAU1XUT7-F1
#
_entry.id   AF-A0AAU1XUT7-F1
#
_cell.length_a   1.000
_cell.length_b   1.000
_cell.length_c   1.000
_cell.angle_alpha   90.00
_cell.angle_beta   90.00
_cell.angle_gamma   90.00
#
_symmetry.space_group_name_H-M   'P 1'
#
loop_
_entity.id
_entity.type
_entity.pdbx_description
1 polymer ?
#
loop_
_entity_poly.entity_id
_entity_poly.type
_entity_poly.pdbx_seq_one_letter_code
_entity_poly.pdbx_strand_id
1 'polypeptide(L)'
;MNTEAADIKAIEEVVATVERTQRAKDAEGFLALFHPEALWTTGHGKVLVGFDAIAEFTRAVLPGTGWDGEVTYEAIHTQFLRPDVAAVKVRQVYHSAEGDTEGAPLYVMTKQDDGTWLLHACQNTEVRSE
;
A
#
# COMPACT_ATOMS: atom_id res chain seq x y z
N MET A 1 14.17 -18.81 14.70
CA MET A 1 14.07 -17.89 13.54
C MET A 1 14.02 -16.48 14.09
N ASN A 2 14.76 -15.54 13.50
CA ASN A 2 14.76 -14.15 13.94
C ASN A 2 13.36 -13.56 13.70
N THR A 3 12.61 -13.20 14.75
CA THR A 3 11.23 -12.69 14.64
C THR A 3 11.15 -11.49 13.69
N GLU A 4 12.16 -10.62 13.74
CA GLU A 4 12.27 -9.46 12.86
C GLU A 4 12.37 -9.84 11.38
N ALA A 5 13.13 -10.89 11.03
CA ALA A 5 13.23 -11.35 9.64
C ALA A 5 11.91 -11.96 9.15
N ALA A 6 11.15 -12.61 10.03
CA ALA A 6 9.82 -13.11 9.69
C ALA A 6 8.82 -11.95 9.50
N ASP A 7 8.90 -10.90 10.31
CA ASP A 7 8.07 -9.71 10.19
C ASP A 7 8.38 -8.90 8.92
N ILE A 8 9.66 -8.73 8.57
CA ILE A 8 10.06 -8.10 7.31
C ILE A 8 9.44 -8.86 6.13
N LYS A 9 9.56 -10.19 6.12
CA LYS A 9 8.97 -11.02 5.05
C LYS A 9 7.45 -10.88 4.98
N ALA A 10 6.76 -10.86 6.12
CA ALA A 10 5.30 -10.66 6.15
C ALA A 10 4.90 -9.27 5.61
N ILE A 11 5.66 -8.24 5.94
CA ILE A 11 5.46 -6.88 5.40
C ILE A 11 5.69 -6.85 3.88
N GLU A 12 6.76 -7.48 3.39
CA GLU A 12 7.03 -7.61 1.95
C GLU A 12 5.89 -8.36 1.23
N GLU A 13 5.32 -9.40 1.85
CA GLU A 13 4.17 -10.13 1.33
C GLU A 13 2.91 -9.24 1.24
N VAL A 14 2.69 -8.34 2.19
CA VAL A 14 1.61 -7.33 2.10
C VAL A 14 1.85 -6.39 0.92
N VAL A 15 3.06 -5.85 0.75
CA VAL A 15 3.40 -4.97 -0.39
C VAL A 15 3.24 -5.70 -1.73
N ALA A 16 3.67 -6.96 -1.82
CA ALA A 16 3.44 -7.79 -3.00
C ALA A 16 1.95 -8.04 -3.25
N THR A 17 1.13 -8.12 -2.20
CA THR A 17 -0.33 -8.26 -2.33
C THR A 17 -1.00 -6.95 -2.79
N VAL A 18 -0.49 -5.79 -2.35
CA VAL A 18 -0.88 -4.49 -2.92
C VAL A 18 -0.63 -4.48 -4.43
N GLU A 19 0.56 -4.88 -4.87
CA GLU A 19 0.86 -4.95 -6.30
C GLU A 19 -0.13 -5.83 -7.07
N ARG A 20 -0.33 -7.08 -6.60
CA ARG A 20 -1.22 -8.03 -7.27
C ARG A 20 -2.66 -7.51 -7.36
N THR A 21 -3.19 -6.94 -6.28
CA THR A 21 -4.57 -6.44 -6.22
C THR A 21 -4.75 -5.19 -7.10
N GLN A 22 -3.74 -4.32 -7.16
CA GLN A 22 -3.74 -3.16 -8.05
C GLN A 22 -3.69 -3.57 -9.52
N ARG A 23 -2.84 -4.53 -9.89
CA ARG A 23 -2.78 -5.09 -11.26
C ARG A 23 -4.09 -5.78 -11.67
N ALA A 24 -4.67 -6.56 -10.76
CA ALA A 24 -5.91 -7.28 -11.00
C ALA A 24 -7.16 -6.39 -10.92
N LYS A 25 -7.01 -5.12 -10.51
CA LYS A 25 -8.11 -4.20 -10.18
C LYS A 25 -9.08 -4.83 -9.15
N ASP A 26 -8.54 -5.61 -8.22
CA ASP A 26 -9.27 -6.35 -7.18
C ASP A 26 -9.49 -5.46 -5.95
N ALA A 27 -10.67 -4.83 -5.90
CA ALA A 27 -11.04 -3.93 -4.82
C ALA A 27 -11.11 -4.64 -3.46
N GLU A 28 -11.70 -5.83 -3.39
CA GLU A 28 -11.88 -6.52 -2.11
C GLU A 28 -10.57 -7.10 -1.60
N GLY A 29 -9.72 -7.64 -2.49
CA GLY A 29 -8.38 -8.07 -2.12
C GLY A 29 -7.51 -6.92 -1.61
N PHE A 30 -7.61 -5.73 -2.21
CA PHE A 30 -6.88 -4.55 -1.73
C PHE A 30 -7.43 -4.09 -0.37
N LEU A 31 -8.75 -4.05 -0.20
CA LEU A 31 -9.40 -3.64 1.05
C LEU A 31 -9.10 -4.58 2.22
N ALA A 32 -8.92 -5.88 1.97
CA ALA A 32 -8.55 -6.85 2.99
C ALA A 32 -7.20 -6.57 3.68
N LEU A 33 -6.35 -5.71 3.08
CA LEU A 33 -5.06 -5.31 3.65
C LEU A 33 -5.17 -4.17 4.67
N PHE A 34 -6.31 -3.47 4.73
CA PHE A 34 -6.48 -2.31 5.59
C PHE A 34 -6.94 -2.70 7.00
N HIS A 35 -6.39 -1.99 7.97
CA HIS A 35 -6.88 -2.01 9.34
C HIS A 35 -8.30 -1.39 9.41
N PRO A 36 -9.19 -1.86 10.29
CA PRO A 36 -10.54 -1.27 10.44
C PRO A 36 -10.55 0.23 10.78
N GLU A 37 -9.51 0.71 11.47
CA GLU A 37 -9.34 2.13 11.84
C GLU A 37 -8.39 2.89 10.90
N ALA A 38 -8.17 2.37 9.68
CA ALA A 38 -7.18 2.94 8.79
C ALA A 38 -7.53 4.36 8.28
N LEU A 39 -6.49 5.11 7.94
CA LEU A 39 -6.59 6.34 7.15
C LEU A 39 -5.65 6.27 5.94
N TRP A 40 -6.04 6.97 4.87
CA TRP A 40 -5.27 6.97 3.64
C TRP A 40 -5.37 8.32 2.90
N THR A 41 -4.22 8.87 2.52
CA THR A 41 -4.14 9.93 1.52
C THR A 41 -3.67 9.35 0.18
N THR A 42 -4.51 9.47 -0.86
CA THR A 42 -4.18 8.96 -2.20
C THR A 42 -3.06 9.78 -2.85
N GLY A 43 -2.46 9.26 -3.94
CA GLY A 43 -1.43 9.99 -4.69
C GLY A 43 -1.90 11.34 -5.27
N HIS A 44 -3.22 11.52 -5.42
CA HIS A 44 -3.84 12.77 -5.87
C HIS A 44 -4.30 13.68 -4.71
N GLY A 45 -3.91 13.36 -3.46
CA GLY A 45 -4.18 14.19 -2.29
C GLY A 45 -5.59 14.03 -1.70
N LYS A 46 -6.38 13.04 -2.13
CA LYS A 46 -7.69 12.77 -1.49
C LYS A 46 -7.46 12.12 -0.13
N VAL A 47 -8.00 12.75 0.91
CA VAL A 47 -7.94 12.26 2.30
C VAL A 47 -9.15 11.37 2.58
N LEU A 48 -8.90 10.17 3.09
CA LEU A 48 -9.89 9.16 3.45
C LEU A 48 -9.63 8.75 4.90
N VAL A 49 -10.61 8.95 5.78
CA VAL A 49 -10.51 8.64 7.21
C VAL A 49 -11.51 7.56 7.56
N GLY A 50 -11.02 6.43 8.07
CA GLY A 50 -11.81 5.25 8.38
C GLY A 50 -11.95 4.29 7.20
N PHE A 51 -12.11 3.00 7.52
CA PHE A 51 -12.24 1.94 6.53
C PHE A 51 -13.39 2.15 5.55
N ASP A 52 -14.56 2.63 6.01
CA ASP A 52 -15.72 2.84 5.15
C ASP A 52 -15.44 3.84 4.01
N ALA A 53 -14.77 4.95 4.32
CA ALA A 53 -14.38 5.94 3.32
C ALA A 53 -13.37 5.39 2.30
N ILE A 54 -12.43 4.56 2.77
CA ILE A 54 -11.47 3.86 1.92
C ILE A 54 -12.17 2.85 1.03
N ALA A 55 -13.12 2.10 1.57
CA ALA A 55 -13.86 1.05 0.88
C ALA A 55 -14.77 1.62 -0.21
N GLU A 56 -15.54 2.67 0.11
CA GLU A 56 -16.36 3.37 -0.87
C GLU A 56 -15.52 3.91 -2.02
N PHE A 57 -14.41 4.59 -1.71
CA PHE A 57 -13.52 5.14 -2.73
C PHE A 57 -12.88 4.05 -3.60
N THR A 58 -12.36 2.99 -2.98
CA THR A 58 -11.65 1.92 -3.69
C THR A 58 -12.59 1.19 -4.65
N ARG A 59 -13.80 0.82 -4.19
CA ARG A 59 -14.81 0.16 -5.02
C ARG A 59 -15.27 1.03 -6.19
N ALA A 60 -15.36 2.34 -5.98
CA ALA A 60 -15.74 3.27 -7.03
C ALA A 60 -14.64 3.49 -8.08
N VAL A 61 -13.37 3.54 -7.67
CA VAL A 61 -12.27 3.98 -8.53
C VAL A 61 -11.46 2.83 -9.11
N LEU A 62 -11.06 1.85 -8.30
CA LEU A 62 -10.09 0.83 -8.72
C LEU A 62 -10.54 0.05 -9.98
N PRO A 63 -11.80 -0.46 -10.06
CA PRO A 63 -12.25 -1.19 -11.26
C PRO A 63 -12.28 -0.33 -12.54
N GLY A 64 -12.47 0.98 -12.38
CA GLY A 64 -12.60 1.95 -13.49
C GLY A 64 -11.29 2.63 -13.87
N THR A 65 -10.16 2.28 -13.24
CA THR A 65 -8.85 2.82 -13.61
C THR A 65 -8.51 2.43 -15.05
N GLY A 66 -8.49 3.42 -15.95
CA GLY A 66 -8.28 3.25 -17.40
C GLY A 66 -6.82 3.01 -17.79
N TRP A 67 -5.99 2.61 -16.84
CA TRP A 67 -4.59 2.30 -17.07
C TRP A 67 -4.43 0.77 -17.13
N ASP A 68 -3.77 0.30 -18.19
CA ASP A 68 -3.61 -1.12 -18.54
C ASP A 68 -2.13 -1.55 -18.60
N GLY A 69 -1.23 -0.72 -18.07
CA GLY A 69 0.21 -1.02 -18.01
C GLY A 69 0.59 -2.00 -16.88
N GLU A 70 1.89 -2.13 -16.63
CA GLU A 70 2.41 -2.88 -15.48
C GLU A 70 2.76 -1.93 -14.33
N VAL A 71 2.38 -2.27 -13.09
CA VAL A 71 2.64 -1.45 -11.91
C VAL A 71 3.43 -2.29 -10.95
N THR A 72 4.56 -1.77 -10.50
CA THR A 72 5.44 -2.45 -9.55
C THR A 72 5.39 -1.77 -8.19
N TYR A 73 5.50 -2.56 -7.11
CA TYR A 73 5.65 -2.07 -5.74
C TYR A 73 6.80 -2.80 -5.06
N GLU A 74 7.76 -2.04 -4.56
CA GLU A 74 8.93 -2.57 -3.85
C GLU A 74 9.05 -1.93 -2.46
N ALA A 75 9.14 -2.73 -1.40
CA ALA A 75 9.47 -2.22 -0.07
C ALA A 75 10.95 -1.86 0.00
N ILE A 76 11.28 -0.59 -0.24
CA ILE A 76 12.68 -0.11 -0.31
C ILE A 76 13.28 0.17 1.07
N HIS A 77 12.44 0.35 2.10
CA HIS A 77 12.90 0.54 3.47
C HIS A 77 11.82 0.17 4.48
N THR A 78 12.18 -0.59 5.50
CA THR A 78 11.31 -0.93 6.64
C THR A 78 11.98 -0.50 7.93
N GLN A 79 11.25 0.25 8.76
CA GLN A 79 11.70 0.68 10.08
C GLN A 79 10.67 0.26 11.12
N PHE A 80 11.06 -0.62 12.05
CA PHE A 80 10.24 -0.92 13.22
C PHE A 80 10.27 0.25 14.20
N LEU A 81 9.11 0.83 14.47
CA LEU A 81 8.93 1.88 15.48
C LEU A 81 8.67 1.28 16.86
N ARG A 82 8.06 0.09 16.87
CA ARG A 82 7.77 -0.78 18.01
C ARG A 82 7.78 -2.25 17.52
N PRO A 83 7.74 -3.25 18.43
CA PRO A 83 7.63 -4.65 18.03
C PRO A 83 6.40 -4.99 17.16
N ASP A 84 5.36 -4.18 17.25
CA ASP A 84 4.05 -4.33 16.60
C ASP A 84 3.72 -3.20 15.60
N VAL A 85 4.66 -2.27 15.35
CA VAL A 85 4.46 -1.11 14.47
C VAL A 85 5.66 -0.90 13.55
N ALA A 86 5.42 -0.83 12.25
CA ALA A 86 6.45 -0.59 11.24
C ALA A 86 6.08 0.57 10.33
N ALA A 87 7.06 1.38 9.96
CA ALA A 87 6.98 2.34 8.86
C ALA A 87 7.71 1.76 7.64
N VAL A 88 7.01 1.71 6.51
CA VAL A 88 7.49 1.07 5.28
C VAL A 88 7.44 2.08 4.16
N LYS A 89 8.61 2.37 3.57
CA LYS A 89 8.70 3.12 2.32
C LYS A 89 8.62 2.14 1.17
N VAL A 90 7.75 2.48 0.23
CA VAL A 90 7.54 1.72 -0.98
C VAL A 90 7.92 2.58 -2.18
N ARG A 91 8.53 1.94 -3.17
CA ARG A 91 8.68 2.50 -4.51
C ARG A 91 7.59 1.92 -5.38
N GLN A 92 6.73 2.79 -5.91
CA GLN A 92 5.65 2.42 -6.80
C GLN A 92 5.95 2.93 -8.20
N VAL A 93 6.01 2.08 -9.21
CA VAL A 93 6.27 2.53 -10.60
C VAL A 93 5.14 2.08 -11.50
N TYR A 94 4.53 3.03 -12.21
CA TYR A 94 3.61 2.76 -13.30
C TYR A 94 4.37 2.78 -14.62
N HIS A 95 4.43 1.63 -15.29
CA HIS A 95 5.13 1.45 -16.55
C HIS A 95 4.21 1.78 -17.73
N SER A 96 4.72 2.56 -18.69
CA SER A 96 4.01 2.92 -19.91
C SER A 96 4.96 3.09 -21.10
N ALA A 97 4.41 3.07 -22.33
CA ALA A 97 5.20 3.31 -23.53
C ALA A 97 5.77 4.74 -23.63
N GLU A 98 5.17 5.69 -22.90
CA GLU A 98 5.57 7.10 -22.89
C GLU A 98 6.65 7.39 -21.83
N GLY A 99 6.91 6.42 -20.94
CA GLY A 99 7.83 6.53 -19.83
C GLY A 99 7.20 6.08 -18.51
N ASP A 100 8.06 5.82 -17.54
CA ASP A 100 7.65 5.42 -16.20
C ASP A 100 7.26 6.65 -15.38
N THR A 101 6.20 6.51 -14.58
CA THR A 101 5.87 7.48 -13.53
C THR A 101 5.99 6.80 -12.16
N GLU A 102 6.44 7.55 -11.16
CA GLU A 102 6.76 6.99 -9.84
C GLU A 102 5.92 7.64 -8.73
N GLY A 103 5.45 6.81 -7.81
CA GLY A 103 4.91 7.20 -6.52
C GLY A 103 5.83 6.75 -5.40
N ALA A 104 5.81 7.48 -4.29
CA ALA A 104 6.56 7.17 -3.07
C ALA A 104 5.61 6.91 -1.88
N PRO A 105 4.90 5.77 -1.83
CA PRO A 105 4.07 5.44 -0.69
C PRO A 105 4.84 5.33 0.64
N LEU A 106 4.20 5.79 1.70
CA LEU A 106 4.52 5.48 3.09
C LEU A 106 3.36 4.68 3.67
N TYR A 107 3.66 3.50 4.20
CA TYR A 107 2.72 2.69 4.97
C TYR A 107 3.19 2.60 6.41
N VAL A 108 2.37 3.08 7.34
CA VAL A 108 2.46 2.68 8.74
C VAL A 108 1.58 1.46 8.90
N MET A 109 2.20 0.35 9.29
CA MET A 109 1.57 -0.94 9.43
C MET A 109 1.57 -1.36 10.90
N THR A 110 0.50 -2.03 11.32
CA THR A 110 0.37 -2.57 12.68
C THR A 110 0.10 -4.06 12.65
N LYS A 111 0.83 -4.78 13.49
CA LYS A 111 0.66 -6.23 13.67
C LYS A 111 -0.54 -6.51 14.57
N GLN A 112 -1.41 -7.39 14.12
CA GLN A 112 -2.58 -7.87 14.87
C GLN A 112 -2.17 -8.95 15.86
N ASP A 113 -3.05 -9.30 16.80
CA ASP A 113 -2.80 -10.33 17.82
C ASP A 113 -2.51 -11.71 17.21
N ASP A 114 -3.06 -12.01 16.02
CA ASP A 114 -2.81 -13.23 15.26
C ASP A 114 -1.49 -13.21 14.47
N GLY A 115 -0.76 -12.09 14.53
CA GLY A 115 0.51 -11.87 13.86
C GLY A 115 0.41 -11.29 12.44
N THR A 116 -0.79 -11.06 11.92
CA THR A 116 -1.00 -10.46 10.60
C THR A 116 -0.63 -8.98 10.60
N TRP A 117 0.02 -8.49 9.55
CA TRP A 117 0.30 -7.06 9.39
C TRP A 117 -0.75 -6.41 8.50
N LEU A 118 -1.30 -5.27 8.93
CA LEU A 118 -2.29 -4.50 8.18
C LEU A 118 -1.84 -3.06 7.96
N LEU A 119 -2.31 -2.45 6.87
CA LEU A 119 -2.14 -1.04 6.53
C LEU A 119 -3.00 -0.18 7.47
N HIS A 120 -2.36 0.68 8.28
CA HIS A 120 -3.07 1.48 9.29
C HIS A 120 -3.07 2.98 8.94
N ALA A 121 -1.93 3.54 8.53
CA ALA A 121 -1.89 4.89 7.99
C ALA A 121 -1.08 4.90 6.70
N CYS A 122 -1.70 5.33 5.61
CA CYS A 122 -1.10 5.31 4.29
C CYS A 122 -1.06 6.72 3.70
N GLN A 123 0.01 7.03 2.98
CA GLN A 123 0.05 8.20 2.11
C GLN A 123 0.87 7.86 0.88
N ASN A 124 0.42 8.31 -0.28
CA ASN A 124 1.21 8.28 -1.50
C ASN A 124 1.46 9.69 -2.01
N THR A 125 2.62 9.92 -2.60
CA THR A 125 3.02 11.20 -3.21
C THR A 125 3.67 10.89 -4.56
N GLU A 126 3.30 11.62 -5.60
CA GLU A 126 3.97 11.55 -6.91
C GLU A 126 5.42 12.04 -6.79
N VAL A 127 6.35 11.30 -7.38
CA VAL A 127 7.74 11.73 -7.53
C VAL A 127 7.85 12.55 -8.81
N ARG A 128 8.30 13.80 -8.68
CA ARG A 128 8.54 14.71 -9.81
C ARG A 128 10.03 14.99 -9.93
N SER A 129 10.54 15.05 -11.16
CA SER A 129 11.88 15.58 -11.40
C SER A 129 11.93 17.06 -11.03
N GLU A 130 12.96 17.45 -10.28
CA GLU A 130 13.28 18.86 -9.98
C GLU A 130 13.76 19.62 -11.23
#